data_AF-A0A7C4NYY8-F1
#
_entry.id   AF-A0A7C4NYY8-F1
#
_cell.length_a   1.000
_cell.length_b   1.000
_cell.length_c   1.000
_cell.angle_alpha   90.00
_cell.angle_beta   90.00
_cell.angle_gamma   90.00
#
_symmetry.space_group_name_H-M   'P 1'
#
loop_
_entity.id
_entity.type
_entity.pdbx_description
1 polymer ?
#
loop_
_entity_poly.entity_id
_entity_poly.type
_entity_poly.pdbx_seq_one_letter_code
_entity_poly.pdbx_strand_id
1 'polypeptide(L)'
;MSRTTIDRLIINSPYEEPQRYWRYERETRTFALVDGRRPAGYVVATPGSKAFDDPGLFVEIPLVNQIRPRVKAWRAAGYPGVSSITKRLLEHWRDSEEFETRRFFFCQLEAVETLIWLTEAP
;
A
#
# COMPACT_ATOMS: atom_id res chain seq x y z
N MET A 1 21.69 -0.46 -1.38
CA MET A 1 22.70 0.57 -1.68
C MET A 1 22.02 1.93 -1.70
N SER A 2 22.52 2.88 -0.91
CA SER A 2 22.04 4.27 -0.88
C SER A 2 22.50 5.03 -2.11
N ARG A 3 21.64 5.86 -2.70
CA ARG A 3 21.95 6.67 -3.90
C ARG A 3 21.59 8.14 -3.65
N THR A 4 22.35 9.06 -4.24
CA THR A 4 22.05 10.49 -4.22
C THR A 4 20.98 10.87 -5.24
N THR A 5 20.83 10.08 -6.31
CA THR A 5 19.82 10.25 -7.37
C THR A 5 18.97 8.99 -7.52
N ILE A 6 17.69 9.16 -7.90
CA ILE A 6 16.77 8.06 -8.18
C ILE A 6 16.60 7.92 -9.69
N ASP A 7 17.11 6.82 -10.24
CA ASP A 7 17.06 6.57 -11.69
C ASP A 7 15.67 6.10 -12.14
N ARG A 8 14.89 5.48 -11.24
CA ARG A 8 13.55 4.96 -11.50
C ARG A 8 12.61 5.25 -10.34
N LEU A 9 11.66 6.15 -10.56
CA LEU A 9 10.65 6.53 -9.58
C LEU A 9 9.57 5.47 -9.39
N ILE A 10 9.13 4.83 -10.50
CA ILE A 10 8.09 3.81 -10.48
C ILE A 10 8.73 2.43 -10.33
N ILE A 11 8.70 1.88 -9.11
CA ILE A 11 9.42 0.65 -8.72
C ILE A 11 8.50 -0.55 -8.37
N ASN A 12 7.18 -0.35 -8.37
CA ASN A 12 6.18 -1.40 -8.11
C ASN A 12 5.19 -1.48 -9.27
N SER A 13 4.59 -2.66 -9.44
CA SER A 13 3.43 -2.87 -10.31
C SER A 13 2.19 -2.18 -9.70
N PRO A 14 1.30 -1.56 -10.50
CA PRO A 14 0.03 -1.05 -10.00
C PRO A 14 -0.98 -2.16 -9.67
N TYR A 15 -0.73 -3.39 -10.15
CA TYR A 15 -1.64 -4.53 -10.02
C TYR A 15 -1.28 -5.50 -8.90
N GLU A 16 -0.13 -5.31 -8.25
CA GLU A 16 0.35 -6.17 -7.18
C GLU A 16 0.56 -5.37 -5.89
N GLU A 17 0.62 -6.06 -4.76
CA GLU A 17 0.96 -5.42 -3.48
C GLU A 17 2.35 -4.78 -3.58
N PRO A 18 2.54 -3.50 -3.18
CA PRO A 18 3.85 -2.86 -3.23
C PRO A 18 4.88 -3.62 -2.40
N GLN A 19 5.99 -4.00 -3.03
CA GLN A 19 7.04 -4.82 -2.42
C GLN A 19 8.26 -4.02 -2.02
N ARG A 20 8.43 -2.80 -2.53
CA ARG A 20 9.58 -1.94 -2.23
C ARG A 20 9.18 -0.47 -2.15
N TYR A 21 9.98 0.34 -1.46
CA TYR A 21 9.82 1.79 -1.46
C TYR A 21 11.16 2.51 -1.32
N TRP A 22 11.22 3.75 -1.82
CA TRP A 22 12.33 4.65 -1.56
C TRP A 22 12.16 5.29 -0.18
N ARG A 23 13.15 5.10 0.70
CA ARG A 23 13.28 5.78 1.98
C ARG A 23 14.30 6.89 1.85
N TYR A 24 13.94 8.09 2.26
CA TYR A 24 14.86 9.21 2.33
C TYR A 24 15.59 9.22 3.68
N GLU A 25 16.91 9.25 3.65
CA GLU A 25 17.78 9.37 4.82
C GLU A 25 18.25 10.82 4.94
N ARG A 26 17.87 11.49 6.02
CA ARG A 26 18.02 12.94 6.17
C ARG A 26 19.47 13.33 6.41
N GLU A 27 20.19 12.53 7.19
CA GLU A 27 21.57 12.76 7.63
C GLU A 27 22.52 12.74 6.44
N THR A 28 22.30 11.81 5.52
CA THR A 28 23.13 11.58 4.33
C THR A 28 22.57 12.23 3.08
N ARG A 29 21.31 12.69 3.12
CA ARG A 29 20.53 13.17 1.97
C ARG A 29 20.48 12.16 0.82
N THR A 30 20.47 10.88 1.15
CA THR A 30 20.42 9.77 0.18
C THR A 30 19.09 9.06 0.22
N PHE A 31 18.79 8.34 -0.85
CA PHE A 31 17.65 7.45 -0.97
C PHE A 31 18.11 6.00 -0.88
N ALA A 32 17.47 5.23 -0.01
CA ALA A 32 17.64 3.80 0.09
C ALA A 32 16.40 3.09 -0.49
N LEU A 33 16.61 2.12 -1.38
CA LEU A 33 15.55 1.21 -1.78
C LEU A 33 15.38 0.17 -0.67
N VAL A 34 14.21 0.13 -0.06
CA VAL A 34 13.88 -0.74 1.08
C VAL A 34 12.85 -1.77 0.64
N ASP A 35 13.03 -3.01 1.09
CA ASP A 35 12.07 -4.10 0.88
C ASP A 35 10.87 -3.98 1.82
N GLY A 36 9.73 -4.45 1.34
CA GLY A 36 8.43 -4.34 1.99
C GLY A 36 7.61 -3.14 1.50
N ARG A 37 6.40 -3.04 2.06
CA ARG A 37 5.46 -1.97 1.76
C ARG A 37 5.74 -0.75 2.64
N ARG A 38 5.74 0.44 2.03
CA ARG A 38 5.89 1.70 2.79
C ARG A 38 4.81 1.78 3.90
N PRO A 39 5.21 2.11 5.15
CA PRO A 39 4.25 2.40 6.21
C PRO A 39 3.24 3.47 5.74
N ALA A 40 1.98 3.31 6.14
CA ALA A 40 0.98 4.34 5.92
C ALA A 40 1.33 5.58 6.75
N GLY A 41 1.26 6.74 6.13
CA GLY A 41 1.61 8.00 6.77
C GLY A 41 1.53 9.17 5.80
N TYR A 42 1.70 10.36 6.34
CA TYR A 42 1.74 11.63 5.62
C TYR A 42 2.98 12.41 6.01
N VAL A 43 3.35 13.40 5.20
CA VAL A 43 4.49 14.28 5.47
C VAL A 43 3.95 15.63 5.88
N VAL A 44 4.41 16.16 7.02
CA VAL A 44 4.13 17.53 7.47
C VAL A 44 5.40 18.35 7.42
N ALA A 45 5.30 19.66 7.20
CA ALA A 45 6.47 20.53 7.30
C ALA A 45 7.11 20.44 8.69
N THR A 46 8.43 20.51 8.76
CA THR A 46 9.16 20.58 10.02
C THR A 46 8.76 21.89 10.73
N PRO A 47 8.27 21.84 11.98
CA PRO A 47 7.84 23.04 12.70
C PRO A 47 8.94 24.10 12.73
N GLY A 48 8.62 25.30 12.24
CA GLY A 48 9.56 26.43 12.19
C GLY A 48 10.53 26.44 11.01
N SER A 49 10.51 25.45 10.12
CA SER A 49 11.32 25.48 8.90
C SER A 49 10.81 26.52 7.91
N LYS A 50 11.71 27.37 7.42
CA LYS A 50 11.49 28.29 6.29
C LYS A 50 12.31 27.89 5.06
N ALA A 51 12.99 26.74 5.13
CA ALA A 51 13.83 26.25 4.06
C ALA A 51 12.96 25.71 2.92
N PHE A 52 13.33 26.02 1.68
CA PHE A 52 12.63 25.52 0.49
C PHE A 52 12.81 24.00 0.31
N ASP A 53 13.89 23.44 0.85
CA ASP A 53 14.29 22.04 0.76
C ASP A 53 13.96 21.23 2.02
N ASP A 54 12.97 21.65 2.82
CA ASP A 54 12.54 20.89 4.00
C ASP A 54 11.98 19.51 3.60
N PRO A 55 12.61 18.40 4.03
CA PRO A 55 12.12 17.06 3.71
C PRO A 55 10.80 16.71 4.40
N GLY A 56 10.40 17.46 5.44
CA GLY A 56 9.15 17.27 6.17
C GLY A 56 9.11 16.01 7.04
N LEU A 57 8.48 16.10 8.20
CA LEU A 57 8.36 15.00 9.16
C LEU A 57 7.33 13.98 8.67
N PHE A 58 7.75 12.72 8.56
CA PHE A 58 6.84 11.63 8.25
C PHE A 58 6.09 11.20 9.51
N VAL A 59 4.76 11.32 9.47
CA VAL A 59 3.86 10.91 10.55
C VAL A 59 3.11 9.67 10.08
N GLU A 60 3.30 8.56 10.79
CA GLU A 60 2.60 7.32 10.49
C GLU A 60 1.11 7.39 10.83
N ILE A 61 0.33 6.52 10.18
CA ILE A 61 -1.07 6.23 10.52
C ILE A 61 -1.10 4.80 11.09
N PRO A 62 -0.92 4.64 12.42
CA PRO A 62 -0.72 3.32 13.03
C PRO A 62 -1.89 2.36 12.78
N LEU A 63 -3.12 2.88 12.79
CA LEU A 63 -4.31 2.08 12.56
C LEU A 63 -4.28 1.39 11.19
N VAL A 64 -3.86 2.09 10.14
CA VAL A 64 -3.77 1.51 8.79
C VAL A 64 -2.68 0.43 8.75
N ASN A 65 -1.55 0.65 9.43
CA ASN A 65 -0.48 -0.33 9.52
C ASN A 65 -0.90 -1.59 10.30
N GLN A 66 -1.88 -1.49 11.21
CA GLN A 66 -2.49 -2.63 11.90
C GLN A 66 -3.57 -3.35 11.07
N ILE A 67 -4.36 -2.61 10.27
CA ILE A 67 -5.43 -3.17 9.45
C ILE A 67 -4.89 -3.97 8.26
N ARG A 68 -3.89 -3.44 7.53
CA ARG A 68 -3.31 -4.08 6.34
C ARG A 68 -2.95 -5.57 6.53
N PRO A 69 -2.16 -5.97 7.55
CA PRO A 69 -1.83 -7.39 7.74
C PRO A 69 -3.05 -8.24 8.09
N ARG A 70 -4.07 -7.69 8.76
CA ARG A 70 -5.32 -8.40 9.07
C ARG A 70 -6.17 -8.66 7.83
N VAL A 71 -6.36 -7.64 6.99
CA VAL A 71 -7.05 -7.79 5.70
C VAL A 71 -6.30 -8.77 4.81
N LYS A 72 -4.95 -8.69 4.77
CA LYS A 72 -4.12 -9.63 4.03
C LYS A 72 -4.29 -11.08 4.52
N ALA A 73 -4.28 -11.31 5.83
CA ALA A 73 -4.48 -12.63 6.41
C ALA A 73 -5.89 -13.17 6.12
N TRP A 74 -6.92 -12.34 6.28
CA TRP A 74 -8.30 -12.68 5.97
C TRP A 74 -8.49 -13.06 4.49
N ARG A 75 -7.92 -12.27 3.57
CA ARG A 75 -7.88 -12.59 2.14
C ARG A 75 -7.17 -13.91 1.87
N ALA A 76 -5.99 -14.13 2.46
CA ALA A 76 -5.22 -15.36 2.29
C ALA A 76 -5.95 -16.60 2.83
N ALA A 77 -6.83 -16.42 3.82
CA ALA A 77 -7.71 -17.46 4.35
C ALA A 77 -8.94 -17.74 3.48
N GLY A 78 -9.06 -17.09 2.30
CA GLY A 78 -10.17 -17.33 1.37
C GLY A 78 -11.47 -16.63 1.75
N TYR A 79 -11.37 -15.45 2.39
CA TYR A 79 -12.49 -14.59 2.76
C TYR A 79 -13.50 -15.24 3.73
N PRO A 80 -13.08 -15.72 4.92
CA PRO A 80 -14.02 -16.28 5.89
C PRO A 80 -15.04 -15.22 6.36
N GLY A 81 -16.29 -15.64 6.57
CA GLY A 81 -17.40 -14.81 7.05
C GLY A 81 -18.24 -14.13 5.95
N VAL A 82 -17.72 -14.00 4.73
CA VAL A 82 -18.46 -13.31 3.65
C VAL A 82 -19.59 -14.15 3.06
N SER A 83 -20.57 -13.47 2.46
CA SER A 83 -21.64 -14.15 1.71
C SER A 83 -21.11 -14.87 0.47
N SER A 84 -21.85 -15.88 -0.01
CA SER A 84 -21.50 -16.59 -1.25
C SER A 84 -21.48 -15.67 -2.48
N ILE A 85 -22.31 -14.62 -2.49
CA ILE A 85 -22.34 -13.61 -3.55
C ILE A 85 -21.10 -12.72 -3.49
N THR A 86 -20.75 -12.23 -2.30
CA THR A 86 -19.53 -11.42 -2.08
C THR A 86 -18.29 -12.20 -2.50
N LYS A 87 -18.19 -13.47 -2.11
CA LYS A 87 -17.07 -14.34 -2.48
C LYS A 87 -16.92 -14.49 -4.00
N ARG A 88 -18.02 -14.82 -4.69
CA ARG A 88 -18.03 -14.99 -6.15
C ARG A 88 -17.68 -13.70 -6.89
N LEU A 89 -18.09 -12.54 -6.36
CA LEU A 89 -17.72 -11.23 -6.91
C LEU A 89 -16.21 -10.97 -6.79
N LEU A 90 -15.62 -11.25 -5.63
CA LEU A 90 -14.18 -11.09 -5.39
C LEU A 90 -13.35 -12.03 -6.27
N GLU A 91 -13.79 -13.27 -6.44
CA GLU A 91 -13.17 -14.23 -7.36
C GLU A 91 -13.20 -13.74 -8.80
N HIS A 92 -14.37 -13.27 -9.27
CA HIS A 92 -14.52 -12.72 -10.61
C HIS A 92 -13.64 -11.49 -10.88
N TRP A 93 -13.52 -10.56 -9.94
CA TRP A 93 -12.65 -9.39 -10.10
C TRP A 93 -11.15 -9.70 -10.07
N ARG A 94 -10.76 -10.85 -9.50
CA ARG A 94 -9.38 -11.32 -9.44
C ARG A 94 -8.98 -12.19 -10.63
N ASP A 95 -9.95 -12.64 -11.42
CA ASP A 95 -9.70 -13.42 -12.62
C ASP A 95 -8.99 -12.54 -13.67
N SER A 96 -7.73 -12.86 -13.94
CA SER A 96 -6.92 -12.14 -14.91
C SER A 96 -7.32 -12.42 -16.35
N GLU A 97 -7.93 -13.57 -16.66
CA GLU A 97 -8.30 -13.95 -18.03
C GLU A 97 -9.53 -13.19 -18.50
N GLU A 98 -10.54 -13.02 -17.63
CA GLU A 98 -11.75 -12.25 -17.98
C GLU A 98 -11.55 -10.73 -17.93
N PHE A 99 -10.57 -10.24 -17.17
CA PHE A 99 -10.38 -8.81 -16.91
C PHE A 99 -9.08 -8.20 -17.45
N GLU A 100 -8.37 -8.81 -18.41
CA GLU A 100 -7.09 -8.27 -18.93
C GLU A 100 -7.15 -6.79 -19.32
N THR A 101 -8.25 -6.34 -19.94
CA THR A 101 -8.43 -4.94 -20.38
C THR A 101 -8.99 -4.00 -19.31
N ARG A 102 -9.53 -4.54 -18.20
CA ARG A 102 -10.22 -3.79 -17.14
C ARG A 102 -9.69 -4.11 -15.74
N ARG A 103 -8.49 -4.69 -15.65
CA ARG A 103 -7.89 -5.20 -14.42
C ARG A 103 -7.85 -4.10 -13.36
N PHE A 104 -8.41 -4.39 -12.20
CA PHE A 104 -8.36 -3.47 -11.07
C PHE A 104 -6.92 -3.29 -10.58
N PHE A 105 -6.58 -2.06 -10.21
CA PHE A 105 -5.37 -1.81 -9.45
C PHE A 105 -5.46 -2.46 -8.08
N PHE A 106 -4.31 -2.86 -7.54
CA PHE A 106 -4.23 -3.47 -6.22
C PHE A 106 -4.88 -2.57 -5.15
N CYS A 107 -4.67 -1.26 -5.23
CA CYS A 107 -5.26 -0.32 -4.27
C CYS A 107 -6.80 -0.26 -4.34
N GLN A 108 -7.39 -0.48 -5.52
CA GLN A 108 -8.84 -0.50 -5.67
C GLN A 108 -9.42 -1.77 -5.03
N LEU A 109 -8.82 -2.93 -5.34
CA LEU A 109 -9.21 -4.19 -4.72
C LEU A 109 -9.04 -4.16 -3.21
N GLU A 110 -7.88 -3.69 -2.72
CA GLU A 110 -7.61 -3.63 -1.29
C GLU A 110 -8.59 -2.67 -0.57
N ALA A 111 -8.97 -1.56 -1.19
CA ALA A 111 -9.96 -0.65 -0.60
C ALA A 111 -11.31 -1.34 -0.42
N VAL A 112 -11.80 -2.04 -1.45
CA VAL A 112 -13.08 -2.77 -1.37
C VAL A 112 -12.99 -3.96 -0.41
N GLU A 113 -11.89 -4.71 -0.44
CA GLU A 113 -11.62 -5.79 0.52
C GLU A 113 -11.61 -5.28 1.96
N THR A 114 -11.06 -4.09 2.21
CA THR A 114 -11.07 -3.49 3.55
C THR A 114 -12.47 -3.13 4.00
N LEU A 115 -13.32 -2.60 3.10
CA LEU A 115 -14.73 -2.31 3.41
C LEU A 115 -15.50 -3.60 3.73
N ILE A 116 -15.36 -4.64 2.89
CA ILE A 116 -15.99 -5.95 3.12
C ILE A 116 -15.49 -6.56 4.43
N TRP A 117 -14.18 -6.48 4.70
CA TRP A 117 -13.61 -6.99 5.96
C TRP A 117 -14.19 -6.29 7.18
N LEU A 118 -14.44 -4.98 7.12
CA LEU A 118 -15.07 -4.25 8.24
C LEU A 118 -16.54 -4.62 8.46
N THR A 119 -17.25 -5.09 7.43
CA THR A 119 -18.70 -5.33 7.49
C THR A 119 -19.10 -6.79 7.62
N GLU A 120 -18.36 -7.71 7.01
CA GLU A 120 -18.71 -9.13 6.88
C GLU A 120 -17.70 -10.09 7.54
N ALA A 121 -16.49 -9.64 7.87
CA ALA A 121 -15.53 -10.53 8.54
C ALA A 121 -16.00 -10.85 9.98
N PRO A 122 -15.67 -12.05 10.49
CA PRO A 122 -16.05 -12.49 11.83
C PRO A 122 -15.36 -11.71 12.95
#